data_AF-A0A399JBI5-F1
#
_entry.id   AF-A0A399JBI5-F1
#
_cell.length_a   1.000
_cell.length_b   1.000
_cell.length_c   1.000
_cell.angle_alpha   90.00
_cell.angle_beta   90.00
_cell.angle_gamma   90.00
#
_symmetry.space_group_name_H-M   'P 1'
#
loop_
_entity.id
_entity.type
_entity.pdbx_description
1 polymer ?
#
loop_
_entity_poly.entity_id
_entity_poly.type
_entity_poly.pdbx_seq_one_letter_code
_entity_poly.pdbx_strand_id
1 'polypeptide(L)'
;MIEKVNKYFGDLDPDDVANAAERFEHILEAVSKDPALQQQAANNPAEDLVHSPGVIRAIEDAQWQVDETEKRITDFIQQQDPMVILEFLLKEMDLYGRLRRGSSTA
;
A
#
# COMPACT_ATOMS: atom_id res chain seq x y z
N MET A 1 7.28 -10.84 -3.48
CA MET A 1 6.40 -9.70 -3.82
C MET A 1 5.71 -9.94 -5.16
N ILE A 2 6.48 -10.21 -6.21
CA ILE A 2 6.02 -10.55 -7.56
C ILE A 2 4.85 -11.57 -7.57
N GLU A 3 5.01 -12.72 -6.89
CA GLU A 3 3.95 -13.75 -6.85
C GLU A 3 2.65 -13.27 -6.19
N LYS A 4 2.73 -12.38 -5.20
CA LYS A 4 1.56 -11.83 -4.50
C LYS A 4 0.83 -10.81 -5.36
N VAL A 5 1.59 -9.93 -6.02
CA VAL A 5 1.04 -8.96 -6.98
C VAL A 5 0.33 -9.68 -8.12
N ASN A 6 0.99 -10.69 -8.73
CA ASN A 6 0.38 -11.45 -9.83
C ASN A 6 -0.88 -12.21 -9.37
N LYS A 7 -0.88 -12.78 -8.16
CA LYS A 7 -2.07 -13.47 -7.61
C LYS A 7 -3.22 -12.51 -7.32
N TYR A 8 -2.94 -11.30 -6.84
CA TYR A 8 -3.95 -10.35 -6.39
C TYR A 8 -4.51 -9.50 -7.53
N PHE A 9 -3.69 -9.21 -8.54
CA PHE A 9 -4.01 -8.31 -9.65
C PHE A 9 -4.09 -8.98 -11.03
N GLY A 10 -3.63 -10.23 -11.16
CA GLY A 10 -4.02 -11.20 -12.20
C GLY A 10 -3.65 -10.93 -13.66
N ASP A 11 -3.32 -9.69 -14.03
CA ASP A 11 -3.34 -9.24 -15.43
C ASP A 11 -2.11 -8.40 -15.82
N LEU A 12 -1.00 -8.57 -15.07
CA LEU A 12 0.26 -7.90 -15.34
C LEU A 12 1.21 -8.84 -16.10
N ASP A 13 1.87 -8.30 -17.11
CA ASP A 13 2.94 -9.00 -17.81
C ASP A 13 4.09 -9.30 -16.83
N PRO A 14 4.84 -10.41 -16.99
CA PRO A 14 5.89 -10.79 -16.03
C PRO A 14 6.93 -9.70 -15.75
N ASP A 15 7.27 -8.92 -16.77
CA ASP A 15 8.19 -7.78 -16.67
C ASP A 15 7.56 -6.61 -15.88
N ASP A 16 6.26 -6.38 -16.07
CA ASP A 16 5.47 -5.36 -15.39
C ASP A 16 5.18 -5.71 -13.91
N VAL A 17 5.10 -7.00 -13.57
CA VAL A 17 4.87 -7.46 -12.19
C VAL A 17 6.02 -7.04 -11.27
N ALA A 18 7.26 -7.04 -11.74
CA ALA A 18 8.41 -6.61 -10.95
C ALA A 18 8.32 -5.11 -10.60
N ASN A 19 7.97 -4.29 -11.59
CA ASN A 19 7.85 -2.85 -11.42
C ASN A 19 6.63 -2.49 -10.56
N ALA A 20 5.50 -3.19 -10.75
CA ALA A 20 4.33 -3.05 -9.88
C ALA A 20 4.64 -3.45 -8.43
N ALA A 21 5.42 -4.52 -8.22
CA ALA A 21 5.86 -4.94 -6.90
C ALA A 21 6.70 -3.87 -6.19
N GLU A 22 7.69 -3.28 -6.88
CA GLU A 22 8.44 -2.14 -6.35
C GLU A 22 7.51 -0.97 -6.00
N ARG A 23 6.52 -0.69 -6.86
CA ARG A 23 5.57 0.39 -6.63
C ARG A 23 4.69 0.20 -5.40
N PHE A 24 4.19 -1.01 -5.17
CA PHE A 24 3.45 -1.33 -3.96
C PHE A 24 4.33 -1.26 -2.70
N GLU A 25 5.63 -1.57 -2.81
CA GLU A 25 6.58 -1.36 -1.70
C GLU A 25 6.76 0.12 -1.38
N HIS A 26 6.81 1.00 -2.39
CA HIS A 26 6.88 2.45 -2.17
C HIS A 26 5.61 2.98 -1.49
N ILE A 27 4.42 2.55 -1.94
CA ILE A 27 3.15 2.91 -1.30
C ILE A 27 3.14 2.42 0.14
N LEU A 28 3.53 1.17 0.39
CA LEU A 28 3.64 0.62 1.73
C LEU A 28 4.57 1.44 2.62
N GLU A 29 5.73 1.84 2.11
CA GLU A 29 6.70 2.64 2.84
C GLU A 29 6.15 4.03 3.18
N ALA A 30 5.51 4.70 2.22
CA ALA A 30 4.90 6.01 2.44
C ALA A 30 3.80 5.95 3.52
N VAL A 31 2.87 4.99 3.39
CA VAL A 31 1.74 4.83 4.31
C VAL A 31 2.21 4.38 5.70
N SER A 32 3.17 3.45 5.77
CA SER A 32 3.64 2.91 7.07
C SER A 32 4.49 3.89 7.88
N LYS A 33 5.05 4.92 7.24
CA LYS A 33 5.83 5.99 7.89
C LYS A 33 4.97 7.19 8.31
N ASP A 34 3.69 7.21 7.98
CA ASP A 34 2.79 8.29 8.41
C ASP A 34 2.58 8.25 9.94
N PRO A 35 2.99 9.29 10.69
CA PRO A 35 2.87 9.31 12.15
C PRO A 35 1.43 9.26 12.67
N ALA A 36 0.48 9.84 11.93
CA ALA A 36 -0.93 9.81 12.31
C ALA A 36 -1.51 8.39 12.17
N LEU A 37 -1.14 7.69 11.09
CA LEU A 37 -1.55 6.29 10.89
C LEU A 37 -0.88 5.34 11.87
N GLN A 38 0.38 5.59 12.24
CA GLN A 38 1.07 4.83 13.29
C GLN A 38 0.37 4.96 14.64
N GLN A 39 -0.03 6.17 15.03
CA GLN A 39 -0.85 6.37 16.24
C GLN A 39 -2.22 5.68 16.13
N GLN A 40 -2.85 5.73 14.96
CA GLN A 40 -4.12 5.03 14.75
C GLN A 40 -3.96 3.51 14.91
N ALA A 41 -2.92 2.91 14.34
CA ALA A 41 -2.63 1.48 14.46
C ALA A 41 -2.19 1.06 15.87
N ALA A 42 -1.59 1.96 16.65
CA ALA A 42 -1.25 1.72 18.04
C ALA A 42 -2.50 1.61 18.93
N ASN A 43 -3.53 2.42 18.62
CA ASN A 43 -4.75 2.54 19.41
C ASN A 43 -5.89 1.62 18.94
N ASN A 44 -5.81 1.07 17.71
CA ASN A 44 -6.88 0.27 17.11
C ASN A 44 -6.37 -1.09 16.59
N PRO A 45 -7.22 -2.13 16.56
CA PRO A 45 -6.93 -3.39 15.89
C PRO A 45 -6.81 -3.23 14.36
N ALA A 46 -6.21 -4.23 13.71
CA ALA A 46 -6.02 -4.24 12.25
C ALA A 46 -7.34 -4.16 11.47
N GLU A 47 -8.41 -4.75 12.01
CA GLU A 47 -9.75 -4.77 11.40
C GLU A 47 -10.32 -3.37 11.21
N ASP A 48 -10.03 -2.44 12.12
CA ASP A 48 -10.53 -1.07 12.06
C ASP A 48 -9.78 -0.22 11.03
N LEU A 49 -8.56 -0.63 10.64
CA LEU A 49 -7.79 0.09 9.62
C LEU A 49 -8.34 -0.10 8.21
N VAL A 50 -9.02 -1.22 7.94
CA VAL A 50 -9.65 -1.52 6.64
C VAL A 50 -10.67 -0.44 6.26
N HIS A 51 -11.32 0.16 7.27
CA HIS A 51 -12.32 1.20 7.08
C HIS A 51 -11.83 2.60 7.46
N SER A 52 -10.52 2.76 7.70
CA SER A 52 -9.97 4.07 8.08
C SER A 52 -9.92 5.02 6.88
N PRO A 53 -10.67 6.14 6.90
CA PRO A 53 -10.59 7.12 5.83
C PRO A 53 -9.19 7.74 5.70
N GLY A 54 -8.45 7.81 6.82
CA GLY A 54 -7.09 8.32 6.84
C GLY A 54 -6.11 7.42 6.09
N VAL A 55 -6.25 6.10 6.25
CA VAL A 55 -5.39 5.14 5.55
C VAL A 55 -5.71 5.12 4.05
N ILE A 56 -6.99 5.15 3.69
CA ILE A 56 -7.45 5.23 2.29
C ILE A 56 -6.85 6.48 1.62
N ARG A 57 -6.95 7.64 2.27
CA ARG A 57 -6.39 8.88 1.74
C ARG A 57 -4.87 8.83 1.58
N ALA A 58 -4.15 8.26 2.56
CA ALA A 58 -2.70 8.13 2.46
C ALA A 58 -2.28 7.21 1.30
N ILE A 59 -3.08 6.16 1.01
CA ILE A 59 -2.88 5.31 -0.15
C ILE A 59 -3.12 6.08 -1.44
N GLU A 60 -4.22 6.84 -1.53
CA GLU A 60 -4.51 7.71 -2.68
C GLU A 60 -3.34 8.67 -2.94
N ASP A 61 -2.92 9.42 -1.92
CA ASP A 61 -1.81 10.37 -2.02
C ASP A 61 -0.51 9.65 -2.46
N ALA A 62 -0.26 8.45 -1.93
CA ALA A 62 0.90 7.65 -2.31
C ALA A 62 0.80 7.06 -3.74
N GLN A 63 -0.38 6.80 -4.28
CA GLN A 63 -0.58 6.41 -5.69
C GLN A 63 -0.25 7.56 -6.67
N TRP A 64 -0.37 8.82 -6.21
CA TRP A 64 -0.12 10.01 -7.04
C TRP A 64 1.30 10.58 -6.91
N GLN A 65 2.06 10.21 -5.88
CA GLN A 65 3.41 10.75 -5.61
C GLN A 65 4.55 10.11 -6.42
N VAL A 66 4.23 9.31 -7.42
CA VAL A 66 5.17 8.33 -7.96
C VAL A 66 5.60 8.68 -9.39
N ASP A 67 6.91 8.66 -9.63
CA ASP A 67 7.59 9.17 -10.84
C ASP A 67 7.03 8.52 -12.14
N GLU A 68 6.61 9.33 -13.12
CA GLU A 68 5.95 8.90 -14.37
C GLU A 68 6.84 8.05 -15.31
N THR A 69 8.07 7.72 -14.91
CA THR A 69 9.03 6.92 -15.67
C THR A 69 8.42 5.64 -16.29
N GLU A 70 7.43 5.03 -15.63
CA GLU A 70 6.65 3.91 -16.17
C GLU A 70 5.14 4.18 -16.17
N LYS A 71 4.70 4.95 -17.18
CA LYS A 71 3.31 5.37 -17.32
C LYS A 71 2.30 4.22 -17.28
N ARG A 72 2.59 3.05 -17.87
CA ARG A 72 1.66 1.89 -17.86
C ARG A 72 1.41 1.37 -16.44
N ILE A 73 2.46 1.22 -15.63
CA ILE A 73 2.35 0.76 -14.24
C ILE A 73 1.68 1.81 -13.36
N THR A 74 2.04 3.07 -13.57
CA THR A 74 1.41 4.21 -12.88
C THR A 74 -0.08 4.27 -13.18
N ASP A 75 -0.48 4.20 -14.45
CA ASP A 75 -1.89 4.16 -14.86
C ASP A 75 -2.61 2.93 -14.28
N PHE A 76 -1.97 1.75 -14.31
CA PHE A 76 -2.53 0.52 -13.74
C PHE A 76 -2.84 0.68 -12.25
N ILE A 77 -1.89 1.21 -11.47
CA ILE A 77 -2.04 1.40 -10.01
C ILE A 77 -3.05 2.49 -9.70
N GLN A 78 -3.07 3.59 -10.44
CA GLN A 78 -4.04 4.68 -10.26
C GLN A 78 -5.46 4.29 -10.62
N GLN A 79 -5.65 3.29 -11.49
CA GLN A 79 -6.95 2.73 -11.82
C GLN A 79 -7.47 1.74 -10.76
N GLN A 80 -6.63 1.29 -9.83
CA GLN A 80 -7.07 0.41 -8.76
C GLN A 80 -7.85 1.20 -7.69
N ASP A 81 -8.91 0.58 -7.18
CA ASP A 81 -9.61 1.08 -6.01
C ASP A 81 -8.64 1.13 -4.81
N PRO A 82 -8.47 2.28 -4.13
CA PRO A 82 -7.64 2.40 -2.93
C PRO A 82 -7.98 1.36 -1.85
N MET A 83 -9.23 0.92 -1.75
CA MET A 83 -9.62 -0.16 -0.82
C MET A 83 -9.00 -1.50 -1.22
N VAL A 84 -8.90 -1.81 -2.51
CA VAL A 84 -8.27 -3.05 -2.99
C VAL A 84 -6.77 -3.02 -2.67
N ILE A 85 -6.12 -1.87 -2.86
CA ILE A 85 -4.71 -1.70 -2.47
C ILE A 85 -4.57 -1.84 -0.96
N LEU A 86 -5.43 -1.20 -0.16
CA LEU A 86 -5.41 -1.31 1.30
C LEU A 86 -5.52 -2.77 1.75
N GLU A 87 -6.46 -3.53 1.20
CA GLU A 87 -6.60 -4.94 1.51
C GLU A 87 -5.35 -5.74 1.13
N PHE A 88 -4.76 -5.46 -0.03
CA PHE A 88 -3.49 -6.07 -0.44
C PHE A 88 -2.37 -5.75 0.56
N LEU A 89 -2.18 -4.48 0.93
CA LEU A 89 -1.14 -4.06 1.85
C LEU A 89 -1.32 -4.69 3.25
N LEU A 90 -2.56 -4.79 3.73
CA LEU A 90 -2.89 -5.41 5.02
C LEU A 90 -2.69 -6.93 5.01
N LYS A 91 -3.24 -7.62 4.00
CA LYS A 91 -3.27 -9.10 3.95
C LYS A 91 -1.95 -9.70 3.45
N GLU A 92 -1.30 -9.04 2.50
CA GLU A 92 -0.16 -9.60 1.77
C GLU A 92 1.17 -8.93 2.12
N MET A 93 1.19 -7.71 2.68
CA MET A 93 2.44 -6.95 2.93
C MET A 93 2.70 -6.53 4.40
N ASP A 94 1.90 -7.00 5.35
CA ASP A 94 2.05 -6.69 6.79
C ASP A 94 2.03 -5.18 7.10
N LEU A 95 1.15 -4.41 6.45
CA LEU A 95 1.01 -2.97 6.72
C LEU A 95 0.75 -2.69 8.21
N TYR A 96 -0.12 -3.47 8.86
CA TYR A 96 -0.42 -3.28 10.29
C TYR A 96 0.81 -3.47 11.17
N GLY A 97 1.57 -4.54 10.97
CA GLY A 97 2.79 -4.79 11.73
C GLY A 97 3.83 -3.69 11.52
N ARG A 98 3.94 -3.14 10.30
CA ARG A 98 4.84 -2.01 10.01
C ARG A 98 4.40 -0.73 10.72
N LEU A 99 3.12 -0.39 10.69
CA LEU A 99 2.57 0.77 11.40
C LEU A 99 2.82 0.69 12.91
N ARG A 100 2.60 -0.49 13.52
CA ARG A 100 2.88 -0.71 14.95
C ARG A 100 4.36 -0.67 15.31
N ARG A 101 5.24 -1.13 14.42
CA ARG A 101 6.69 -1.05 14.65
C ARG A 101 7.16 0.40 14.62
N GLY A 102 6.64 1.21 13.70
CA GLY A 102 6.93 2.65 13.63
C GLY A 102 6.42 3.44 14.85
N SER A 103 5.26 3.07 15.40
CA SER A 103 4.75 3.70 16.62
C SER A 103 5.55 3.37 17.89
N SER A 104 6.31 2.26 17.88
CA SER A 104 7.03 1.77 19.06
C SER A 104 8.40 2.44 19.28
N THR A 105 8.81 3.31 18.37
CA THR A 105 10.08 4.08 18.43
C THR A 105 9.90 5.55 18.83
N ALA A 106 8.70 5.96 19.27
CA ALA A 106 8.39 7.32 19.72
C ALA A 106 8.39 7.43 21.26
#